data_AF-A0A660QAY8-F1
#
_entry.id   AF-A0A660QAY8-F1
#
_cell.length_a   1.000
_cell.length_b   1.000
_cell.length_c   1.000
_cell.angle_alpha   90.00
_cell.angle_beta   90.00
_cell.angle_gamma   90.00
#
_symmetry.space_group_name_H-M   'P 1'
#
loop_
_entity.id
_entity.type
_entity.pdbx_description
1 polymer ?
#
loop_
_entity_poly.entity_id
_entity_poly.type
_entity_poly.pdbx_seq_one_letter_code
_entity_poly.pdbx_strand_id
1 'polypeptide(L)'
;MDCIDCHNRPTHQFHSPERALNEALAAGQLNSDMPEIKLNGIAVLAGKYETEGEALMAIQERLTAAYPEGGTEVEKAIATVQRIYSQNIFPEMKVSWKQYPDHIGHMITPGCFRCHNGDHQNEQGKVISRDCDSCHTIIAQGPGRDVTSINTGGLEFKHPEDIDEEWKESRCDDCHEGVPVM
;
A
#
# COMPACT_ATOMS: atom_id res chain seq x y z
N MET A 1 22.41 13.51 -9.20
CA MET A 1 23.52 12.72 -8.63
C MET A 1 23.47 12.89 -7.13
N ASP A 2 22.39 12.41 -6.53
CA ASP A 2 22.21 12.31 -5.09
C ASP A 2 22.71 10.94 -4.60
N CYS A 3 22.56 10.68 -3.30
CA CYS A 3 22.98 9.41 -2.70
C CYS A 3 22.21 8.20 -3.28
N ILE A 4 20.97 8.39 -3.71
CA ILE A 4 20.08 7.34 -4.24
C ILE A 4 20.50 6.94 -5.65
N ASP A 5 21.06 7.87 -6.44
CA ASP A 5 21.60 7.59 -7.78
C ASP A 5 22.78 6.59 -7.77
N CYS A 6 23.46 6.39 -6.63
CA CYS A 6 24.71 5.62 -6.51
C CYS A 6 24.63 4.34 -5.64
N HIS A 7 23.51 4.03 -4.98
CA HIS A 7 23.41 2.88 -4.08
C HIS A 7 22.79 1.62 -4.74
N ASN A 8 23.61 0.56 -4.89
CA ASN A 8 23.21 -0.80 -5.31
C ASN A 8 22.87 -1.75 -4.13
N ARG A 9 22.72 -1.22 -2.91
CA ARG A 9 22.15 -1.96 -1.74
C ARG A 9 20.62 -1.88 -1.82
N PRO A 10 19.84 -2.68 -1.05
CA PRO A 10 18.39 -2.53 -1.02
C PRO A 10 18.07 -1.05 -0.86
N THR A 11 17.37 -0.51 -1.86
CA THR A 11 16.91 0.88 -1.83
C THR A 11 16.12 1.08 -0.56
N HIS A 12 16.15 2.28 0.00
CA HIS A 12 15.22 2.60 1.07
C HIS A 12 13.81 2.40 0.51
N GLN A 13 13.09 1.38 0.99
CA GLN A 13 11.75 1.07 0.50
C GLN A 13 10.77 2.06 1.13
N PHE A 14 10.14 2.88 0.29
CA PHE A 14 9.08 3.78 0.74
C PHE A 14 7.78 3.00 0.75
N HIS A 15 7.38 2.52 1.92
CA HIS A 15 6.13 1.79 2.09
C HIS A 15 4.94 2.74 2.02
N SER A 16 3.85 2.24 1.44
CA SER A 16 2.57 2.94 1.48
C SER A 16 2.03 3.01 2.92
N PRO A 17 1.17 3.99 3.25
CA PRO A 17 0.53 4.07 4.55
C PRO A 17 -0.17 2.78 4.96
N GLU A 18 -0.88 2.15 4.02
CA GLU A 18 -1.61 0.91 4.24
C GLU A 18 -0.67 -0.22 4.68
N ARG A 19 0.45 -0.40 3.98
CA ARG A 19 1.45 -1.41 4.31
C ARG A 19 2.16 -1.11 5.63
N ALA A 20 2.66 0.11 5.81
CA ALA A 20 3.43 0.48 6.99
C ALA A 20 2.60 0.38 8.29
N LEU A 21 1.32 0.75 8.24
CA LEU A 21 0.41 0.61 9.38
C LEU A 21 0.03 -0.84 9.66
N ASN A 22 -0.18 -1.67 8.62
CA ASN A 22 -0.38 -3.10 8.81
C ASN A 22 0.81 -3.77 9.50
N GLU A 23 2.03 -3.44 9.06
CA GLU A 23 3.25 -3.96 9.67
C GLU A 23 3.36 -3.53 11.15
N ALA A 24 3.06 -2.26 11.46
CA ALA A 24 3.06 -1.75 12.83
C ALA A 24 1.98 -2.41 13.72
N LEU A 25 0.78 -2.66 13.19
CA LEU A 25 -0.29 -3.37 13.89
C LEU A 25 0.07 -4.85 14.13
N ALA A 26 0.57 -5.53 13.10
CA ALA A 26 0.98 -6.94 13.20
C ALA A 26 2.16 -7.13 14.16
N ALA A 27 3.06 -6.15 14.25
CA ALA A 27 4.18 -6.14 15.19
C ALA A 27 3.79 -5.71 16.62
N GLY A 28 2.53 -5.33 16.87
CA GLY A 28 2.08 -4.82 18.17
C GLY A 28 2.66 -3.46 18.54
N GLN A 29 3.19 -2.70 17.58
CA GLN A 29 3.66 -1.32 17.77
C GLN A 29 2.49 -0.34 17.81
N LEU A 30 1.41 -0.65 17.08
CA LEU A 30 0.11 -0.03 17.23
C LEU A 30 -0.84 -1.01 17.91
N ASN A 31 -1.60 -0.51 18.87
CA ASN A 31 -2.60 -1.30 19.56
C ASN A 31 -3.83 -1.47 18.65
N SER A 32 -4.11 -2.71 18.25
CA SER A 32 -5.25 -3.04 17.37
C SER A 32 -6.62 -2.82 18.00
N ASP A 33 -6.70 -2.70 19.32
CA ASP A 33 -7.95 -2.45 20.04
C ASP A 33 -8.33 -0.96 20.02
N MET A 34 -7.43 -0.08 19.56
CA MET A 34 -7.73 1.33 19.38
C MET A 34 -8.72 1.50 18.20
N PRO A 35 -9.90 2.09 18.44
CA PRO A 35 -10.91 2.26 17.39
C PRO A 35 -10.34 3.04 16.21
N GLU A 36 -10.53 2.52 14.99
CA GLU A 36 -10.18 3.20 13.73
C GLU A 36 -8.71 3.65 13.61
N ILE A 37 -7.78 3.09 14.39
CA ILE A 37 -6.38 3.56 14.39
C ILE A 37 -5.71 3.44 13.02
N LYS A 38 -6.02 2.39 12.26
CA LYS A 38 -5.53 2.25 10.88
C LYS A 38 -6.09 3.35 9.99
N LEU A 39 -7.39 3.65 10.07
CA LEU A 39 -8.05 4.67 9.25
C LEU A 39 -7.51 6.07 9.57
N ASN A 40 -7.43 6.43 10.85
CA ASN A 40 -6.88 7.69 11.31
C ASN A 40 -5.40 7.84 10.92
N GLY A 41 -4.62 6.77 11.08
CA GLY A 41 -3.22 6.71 10.64
C GLY A 41 -3.06 6.94 9.14
N ILE A 42 -3.88 6.29 8.31
CA ILE A 42 -3.86 6.46 6.85
C ILE A 42 -4.19 7.91 6.49
N ALA A 43 -5.23 8.49 7.08
CA ALA A 43 -5.68 9.84 6.78
C ALA A 43 -4.58 10.89 7.03
N VAL A 44 -3.82 10.75 8.13
CA VAL A 44 -2.72 11.65 8.43
C VAL A 44 -1.48 11.37 7.58
N LEU A 45 -1.13 10.11 7.32
CA LEU A 45 0.03 9.78 6.48
C LEU A 45 -0.19 10.16 5.00
N ALA A 46 -1.42 10.11 4.51
CA ALA A 46 -1.79 10.51 3.16
C ALA A 46 -1.95 12.03 2.99
N GLY A 47 -1.82 12.79 4.07
CA GLY A 47 -1.89 14.25 4.05
C GLY A 47 -0.82 14.87 3.16
N LYS A 48 -1.13 16.02 2.56
CA LYS A 48 -0.16 16.85 1.85
C LYS A 48 0.41 17.86 2.82
N TYR A 49 1.72 17.82 2.99
CA TYR A 49 2.48 18.70 3.87
C TYR A 49 3.65 19.27 3.07
N GLU A 50 4.10 20.47 3.40
CA GLU A 50 5.25 21.10 2.76
C GLU A 50 6.58 20.69 3.41
N THR A 51 6.55 20.33 4.70
CA THR A 51 7.73 19.91 5.46
C THR A 51 7.47 18.72 6.37
N GLU A 52 8.52 18.01 6.75
CA GLU A 52 8.42 16.95 7.76
C GLU A 52 7.88 17.50 9.09
N GLY A 53 8.37 18.66 9.54
CA GLY A 53 7.91 19.28 10.79
C GLY A 53 6.41 19.57 10.82
N GLU A 54 5.86 20.07 9.71
CA GLU A 54 4.42 20.29 9.56
C GLU A 54 3.63 18.98 9.67
N ALA A 55 4.09 17.92 8.98
CA ALA A 55 3.46 16.62 9.02
C ALA A 55 3.44 16.03 10.44
N LEU A 56 4.57 16.09 11.15
CA LEU A 56 4.69 15.57 12.51
C LEU A 56 3.75 16.29 13.49
N MET A 57 3.60 17.61 13.37
CA MET A 57 2.63 18.38 14.14
C MET A 57 1.19 18.00 13.79
N ALA A 58 0.86 17.89 12.51
CA ALA A 58 -0.48 17.50 12.08
C ALA A 58 -0.88 16.09 12.54
N ILE A 59 0.06 15.13 12.54
CA ILE A 59 -0.13 13.78 13.08
C ILE A 59 -0.44 13.85 14.58
N GLN A 60 0.36 14.60 15.34
CA GLN A 60 0.16 14.81 16.78
C GLN A 60 -1.24 15.37 17.06
N GLU A 61 -1.60 16.47 16.39
CA GLU A 61 -2.88 17.15 16.61
C GLU A 61 -4.08 16.27 16.28
N ARG A 62 -4.07 15.62 15.11
CA ARG A 62 -5.21 14.83 14.63
C ARG A 62 -5.41 13.56 15.46
N LEU A 63 -4.34 12.86 15.82
CA LEU A 63 -4.46 11.66 16.65
C LEU A 63 -4.82 12.01 18.11
N THR A 64 -4.31 13.12 18.65
CA THR A 64 -4.74 13.60 19.98
C THR A 64 -6.23 13.94 19.97
N ALA A 65 -6.71 14.61 18.92
CA ALA A 65 -8.13 14.95 18.77
C ALA A 65 -9.02 13.71 18.57
N ALA A 66 -8.53 12.69 17.86
CA ALA A 66 -9.26 11.43 17.66
C ALA A 66 -9.37 10.60 18.95
N TYR A 67 -8.44 10.74 19.88
CA TYR A 67 -8.35 9.93 21.09
C TYR A 67 -8.15 10.76 22.38
N PRO A 68 -9.12 11.59 22.79
CA PRO A 68 -8.97 12.52 23.91
C PRO A 68 -8.75 11.84 25.28
N GLU A 69 -9.17 10.58 25.44
CA GLU A 69 -9.09 9.83 26.71
C GLU A 69 -7.97 8.77 26.74
N GLY A 70 -7.21 8.61 25.65
CA GLY A 70 -6.38 7.40 25.47
C GLY A 70 -4.99 7.40 26.11
N GLY A 71 -4.60 8.48 26.80
CA GLY A 71 -3.38 8.55 27.63
C GLY A 71 -2.12 8.03 26.92
N THR A 72 -1.37 7.14 27.59
CA THR A 72 -0.09 6.61 27.10
C THR A 72 -0.20 5.81 25.79
N GLU A 73 -1.35 5.20 25.52
CA GLU A 73 -1.54 4.43 24.27
C GLU A 73 -1.60 5.36 23.06
N VAL A 74 -2.19 6.55 23.22
CA VAL A 74 -2.24 7.58 22.18
C VAL A 74 -0.86 8.17 21.92
N GLU A 75 -0.08 8.41 22.98
CA GLU A 75 1.30 8.86 22.85
C GLU A 75 2.16 7.86 22.05
N LYS A 76 2.03 6.56 22.33
CA LYS A 76 2.70 5.50 21.57
C LYS A 76 2.22 5.45 20.11
N ALA A 77 0.92 5.60 19.88
CA ALA A 77 0.35 5.61 18.55
C ALA A 77 0.87 6.80 17.73
N ILE A 78 0.87 7.99 18.30
CA ILE A 78 1.42 9.21 17.70
C ILE A 78 2.90 9.00 17.33
N ALA A 79 3.72 8.56 18.28
CA ALA A 79 5.14 8.34 18.05
C ALA A 79 5.38 7.29 16.94
N THR A 80 4.54 6.26 16.88
CA THR A 80 4.63 5.22 15.84
C THR A 80 4.26 5.76 14.46
N VAL A 81 3.16 6.51 14.34
CA VAL A 81 2.73 7.10 13.06
C VAL A 81 3.70 8.18 12.58
N GLN A 82 4.21 9.02 13.49
CA GLN A 82 5.28 9.98 13.20
C GLN A 82 6.53 9.29 12.67
N ARG A 83 6.99 8.22 13.32
CA ARG A 83 8.12 7.43 12.82
C ARG A 83 7.86 6.83 11.45
N ILE A 84 6.66 6.30 11.20
CA ILE A 84 6.27 5.80 9.87
C ILE A 84 6.40 6.91 8.83
N TYR A 85 5.90 8.12 9.12
CA TYR A 85 6.01 9.27 8.22
C TYR A 85 7.47 9.60 7.89
N SER A 86 8.28 9.87 8.92
CA SER A 86 9.71 10.23 8.78
C SER A 86 10.55 9.17 8.07
N GLN A 87 10.10 7.92 8.06
CA GLN A 87 10.79 6.84 7.38
C GLN A 87 10.31 6.64 5.93
N ASN A 88 9.13 7.13 5.52
CA ASN A 88 8.57 6.75 4.22
C ASN A 88 8.19 7.95 3.32
N ILE A 89 8.09 9.15 3.88
CA ILE A 89 7.55 10.32 3.21
C ILE A 89 8.43 11.52 3.51
N PHE A 90 8.98 12.13 2.47
CA PHE A 90 9.88 13.29 2.57
C PHE A 90 9.35 14.42 1.68
N PRO A 91 8.49 15.30 2.21
CA PRO A 91 7.85 16.40 1.47
C PRO A 91 8.81 17.26 0.67
N GLU A 92 9.88 17.71 1.31
CA GLU A 92 10.85 18.64 0.75
C GLU A 92 11.59 18.03 -0.45
N MET A 93 11.78 16.71 -0.42
CA MET A 93 12.41 15.95 -1.49
C MET A 93 11.40 15.39 -2.51
N LYS A 94 10.09 15.54 -2.25
CA LYS A 94 9.00 14.95 -3.03
C LYS A 94 9.12 13.42 -3.15
N VAL A 95 9.62 12.78 -2.10
CA VAL A 95 9.83 11.33 -2.05
C VAL A 95 8.70 10.66 -1.27
N SER A 96 8.08 9.65 -1.86
CA SER A 96 7.06 8.80 -1.25
C SER A 96 6.92 7.51 -2.05
N TRP A 97 6.12 6.56 -1.55
CA TRP A 97 5.75 5.34 -2.27
C TRP A 97 5.09 5.60 -3.63
N LYS A 98 4.41 6.76 -3.79
CA LYS A 98 3.79 7.15 -5.07
C LYS A 98 4.82 7.57 -6.10
N GLN A 99 5.84 8.31 -5.67
CA GLN A 99 6.86 8.87 -6.57
C GLN A 99 7.98 7.85 -6.88
N TYR A 100 8.29 7.00 -5.91
CA TYR A 100 9.33 5.96 -6.00
C TYR A 100 8.76 4.60 -5.59
N PRO A 101 7.88 4.01 -6.43
CA PRO A 101 7.24 2.75 -6.13
C PRO A 101 8.20 1.55 -6.21
N ASP A 102 7.91 0.53 -5.41
CA ASP A 102 8.48 -0.81 -5.59
C ASP A 102 7.60 -1.62 -6.55
N HIS A 103 8.17 -2.03 -7.69
CA HIS A 103 7.49 -2.76 -8.75
C HIS A 103 7.50 -4.30 -8.57
N ILE A 104 7.83 -4.81 -7.39
CA ILE A 104 7.79 -6.25 -7.09
C ILE A 104 6.38 -6.86 -7.20
N GLY A 105 5.32 -6.06 -7.10
CA GLY A 105 3.93 -6.47 -7.24
C GLY A 105 3.10 -5.50 -8.09
N HIS A 106 1.85 -5.88 -8.37
CA HIS A 106 0.97 -5.17 -9.30
C HIS A 106 -0.34 -4.64 -8.66
N MET A 107 -0.43 -4.62 -7.33
CA MET A 107 -1.65 -4.17 -6.64
C MET A 107 -1.75 -2.65 -6.59
N ILE A 108 -0.67 -1.98 -6.16
CA ILE A 108 -0.64 -0.52 -5.96
C ILE A 108 0.35 0.20 -6.91
N THR A 109 0.98 -0.56 -7.79
CA THR A 109 1.92 -0.09 -8.81
C THR A 109 1.71 -0.95 -10.05
N PRO A 110 2.15 -0.53 -11.24
CA PRO A 110 1.97 -1.34 -12.44
C PRO A 110 2.87 -2.58 -12.50
N GLY A 111 3.89 -2.69 -11.63
CA GLY A 111 4.74 -3.88 -11.53
C GLY A 111 5.20 -4.46 -12.89
N CYS A 112 4.99 -5.77 -13.06
CA CYS A 112 5.23 -6.48 -14.31
C CYS A 112 4.27 -6.07 -15.45
N PHE A 113 3.08 -5.57 -15.14
CA PHE A 113 2.09 -5.11 -16.13
C PHE A 113 2.55 -3.88 -16.93
N ARG A 114 3.65 -3.23 -16.55
CA ARG A 114 4.35 -2.27 -17.44
C ARG A 114 4.67 -2.85 -18.82
N CYS A 115 4.87 -4.17 -18.90
CA CYS A 115 5.08 -4.90 -20.15
C CYS A 115 4.05 -6.01 -20.38
N HIS A 116 3.42 -6.52 -19.32
CA HIS A 116 2.44 -7.62 -19.39
C HIS A 116 0.99 -7.13 -19.40
N ASN A 117 0.67 -6.04 -20.11
CA ASN A 117 -0.67 -5.45 -20.14
C ASN A 117 -1.55 -5.94 -21.31
N GLY A 118 -1.02 -6.79 -22.20
CA GLY A 118 -1.71 -7.19 -23.43
C GLY A 118 -1.55 -6.23 -24.60
N ASP A 119 -0.94 -5.05 -24.39
CA ASP A 119 -0.83 -4.01 -25.42
C ASP A 119 0.42 -4.18 -26.29
N HIS A 120 1.43 -4.90 -25.79
CA HIS A 120 2.67 -5.15 -26.52
C HIS A 120 2.49 -6.32 -27.50
N GLN A 121 2.30 -6.01 -28.77
CA GLN A 121 2.04 -6.97 -29.84
C GLN A 121 3.18 -7.05 -30.86
N ASN A 122 3.55 -8.25 -31.29
CA ASN A 122 4.49 -8.44 -32.40
C ASN A 122 3.79 -8.36 -33.77
N GLU A 123 4.56 -8.36 -34.86
CA GLU A 123 4.04 -8.28 -36.25
C GLU A 123 3.07 -9.43 -36.63
N GLN A 124 3.11 -10.54 -35.90
CA GLN A 124 2.26 -11.72 -36.12
C GLN A 124 0.98 -11.69 -35.27
N GLY A 125 0.75 -10.63 -34.51
CA GLY A 125 -0.42 -10.49 -33.65
C GLY A 125 -0.28 -11.10 -32.25
N LYS A 126 0.87 -11.68 -31.90
CA LYS A 126 1.11 -12.26 -30.56
C LYS A 126 1.36 -11.16 -29.54
N VAL A 127 0.60 -11.15 -28.46
CA VAL A 127 0.72 -10.19 -27.36
C VAL A 127 1.53 -10.74 -26.19
N ILE A 128 2.13 -9.86 -25.38
CA ILE A 128 2.58 -10.21 -24.04
C ILE A 128 1.35 -10.29 -23.14
N SER A 129 1.02 -11.51 -22.70
CA SER A 129 -0.20 -11.77 -21.93
C SER A 129 -0.27 -10.99 -20.61
N ARG A 130 -1.50 -10.64 -20.21
CA ARG A 130 -1.84 -10.11 -18.88
C ARG A 130 -2.48 -11.16 -17.96
N ASP A 131 -2.57 -12.41 -18.41
CA ASP A 131 -3.31 -13.45 -17.71
C ASP A 131 -2.66 -13.73 -16.34
N CYS A 132 -3.49 -13.77 -15.29
CA CYS A 132 -3.01 -13.90 -13.91
C CYS A 132 -2.23 -15.21 -13.68
N ASP A 133 -2.63 -16.27 -14.40
CA ASP A 133 -2.07 -17.61 -14.32
C ASP A 133 -0.67 -17.73 -14.96
N SER A 134 -0.24 -16.71 -15.73
CA SER A 134 1.13 -16.62 -16.24
C SER A 134 2.17 -16.46 -15.11
N CYS A 135 1.75 -15.90 -13.96
CA CYS A 135 2.63 -15.62 -12.83
C CYS A 135 2.17 -16.28 -11.52
N HIS A 136 0.87 -16.55 -11.36
CA HIS A 136 0.28 -17.04 -10.12
C HIS A 136 -0.44 -18.37 -10.30
N THR A 137 -0.36 -19.23 -9.29
CA THR A 137 -1.32 -20.32 -9.11
C THR A 137 -2.12 -20.03 -7.85
N ILE A 138 -3.32 -19.47 -8.02
CA ILE A 138 -4.18 -19.09 -6.89
C ILE A 138 -4.81 -20.37 -6.32
N ILE A 139 -4.27 -20.86 -5.21
CA ILE A 139 -4.76 -22.12 -4.62
C ILE A 139 -5.85 -21.91 -3.56
N ALA A 140 -5.98 -20.70 -3.04
CA ALA A 140 -6.96 -20.31 -2.04
C ALA A 140 -7.26 -18.81 -2.12
N GLN A 141 -8.50 -18.42 -1.86
CA GLN A 141 -8.92 -17.02 -1.75
C GLN A 141 -10.16 -16.85 -0.86
N GLY A 142 -10.36 -15.64 -0.34
CA GLY A 142 -11.46 -15.26 0.55
C GLY A 142 -11.06 -14.09 1.47
N PRO A 143 -12.03 -13.43 2.14
CA PRO A 143 -11.74 -12.31 3.02
C PRO A 143 -11.04 -12.75 4.31
N GLY A 144 -9.90 -12.13 4.62
CA GLY A 144 -9.21 -12.32 5.89
C GLY A 144 -8.86 -13.79 6.18
N ARG A 145 -9.43 -14.35 7.25
CA ARG A 145 -9.23 -15.76 7.65
C ARG A 145 -10.29 -16.69 7.07
N ASP A 146 -11.33 -16.14 6.44
CA ASP A 146 -12.45 -16.89 5.90
C ASP A 146 -12.17 -17.25 4.45
N VAL A 147 -11.41 -18.34 4.26
CA VAL A 147 -11.14 -18.89 2.93
C VAL A 147 -12.44 -19.49 2.37
N THR A 148 -12.95 -18.89 1.30
CA THR A 148 -14.22 -19.30 0.68
C THR A 148 -14.02 -20.28 -0.46
N SER A 149 -12.80 -20.42 -0.99
CA SER A 149 -12.49 -21.31 -2.10
C SER A 149 -11.07 -21.84 -2.00
N ILE A 150 -10.89 -23.15 -2.23
CA ILE A 150 -9.59 -23.84 -2.24
C ILE A 150 -9.55 -24.79 -3.43
N ASN A 151 -8.52 -24.69 -4.27
CA ASN A 151 -8.26 -25.62 -5.36
C ASN A 151 -6.77 -25.63 -5.72
N THR A 152 -6.11 -26.78 -5.56
CA THR A 152 -4.68 -26.93 -5.87
C THR A 152 -4.35 -26.86 -7.36
N GLY A 153 -5.35 -27.01 -8.24
CA GLY A 153 -5.22 -26.85 -9.69
C GLY A 153 -5.29 -25.39 -10.17
N GLY A 154 -5.49 -24.43 -9.25
CA GLY A 154 -5.67 -23.02 -9.57
C GLY A 154 -7.13 -22.59 -9.52
N LEU A 155 -7.34 -21.35 -9.12
CA LEU A 155 -8.61 -20.65 -9.09
C LEU A 155 -8.51 -19.42 -9.99
N GLU A 156 -9.61 -19.07 -10.63
CA GLU A 156 -9.78 -17.72 -11.18
C GLU A 156 -9.81 -16.73 -10.02
N PHE A 157 -9.03 -15.64 -10.11
CA PHE A 157 -9.07 -14.58 -9.11
C PHE A 157 -10.48 -14.00 -8.97
N LYS A 158 -10.85 -13.53 -7.78
CA LYS A 158 -12.05 -12.72 -7.57
C LYS A 158 -11.70 -11.54 -6.70
N HIS A 159 -12.14 -10.36 -7.13
CA HIS A 159 -11.99 -9.17 -6.31
C HIS A 159 -12.75 -9.34 -4.98
N PRO A 160 -12.18 -8.94 -3.82
CA PRO A 160 -12.84 -9.13 -2.53
C PRO A 160 -14.16 -8.36 -2.36
N GLU A 161 -14.25 -7.19 -2.98
CA GLU A 161 -15.47 -6.39 -3.03
C GLU A 161 -16.21 -6.59 -4.35
N ASP A 162 -17.52 -6.39 -4.33
CA ASP A 162 -18.35 -6.48 -5.54
C ASP A 162 -18.16 -5.25 -6.42
N ILE A 163 -17.38 -5.43 -7.49
CA ILE A 163 -17.14 -4.44 -8.55
C ILE A 163 -17.51 -5.02 -9.92
N ASP A 164 -18.51 -5.92 -9.94
CA ASP A 164 -18.89 -6.70 -11.11
C ASP A 164 -17.67 -7.46 -11.69
N GLU A 165 -17.42 -7.32 -12.99
CA GLU A 165 -16.32 -7.95 -13.71
C GLU A 165 -15.16 -6.99 -14.03
N GLU A 166 -15.17 -5.77 -13.47
CA GLU A 166 -14.19 -4.71 -13.78
C GLU A 166 -12.74 -5.18 -13.54
N TRP A 167 -12.50 -6.00 -12.52
CA TRP A 167 -11.18 -6.56 -12.21
C TRP A 167 -10.59 -7.43 -13.32
N LYS A 168 -11.40 -7.91 -14.28
CA LYS A 168 -10.94 -8.67 -15.44
C LYS A 168 -10.35 -7.77 -16.53
N GLU A 169 -10.79 -6.52 -16.59
CA GLU A 169 -10.46 -5.59 -17.67
C GLU A 169 -9.48 -4.50 -17.23
N SER A 170 -9.64 -4.00 -16.00
CA SER A 170 -8.86 -2.90 -15.43
C SER A 170 -7.70 -3.39 -14.57
N ARG A 171 -6.67 -2.56 -14.43
CA ARG A 171 -5.55 -2.89 -13.53
C ARG A 171 -5.89 -2.50 -12.10
N CYS A 172 -5.42 -3.31 -11.15
CA CYS A 172 -5.63 -3.06 -9.73
C CYS A 172 -5.09 -1.67 -9.31
N ASP A 173 -3.94 -1.27 -9.84
CA ASP A 173 -3.28 -0.03 -9.49
C ASP A 173 -3.91 1.22 -10.12
N ASP A 174 -4.96 1.05 -10.94
CA ASP A 174 -5.79 2.16 -11.43
C ASP A 174 -6.78 2.64 -10.35
N CYS A 175 -7.06 1.80 -9.34
CA CYS A 175 -7.89 2.14 -8.18
C CYS A 175 -7.12 2.07 -6.84
N HIS A 176 -6.18 1.15 -6.70
CA HIS A 176 -5.45 0.95 -5.45
C HIS A 176 -4.16 1.76 -5.44
N GLU A 177 -4.04 2.76 -4.55
CA GLU A 177 -2.86 3.65 -4.52
C GLU A 177 -2.00 3.49 -3.25
N GLY A 178 -2.15 2.39 -2.51
CA GLY A 178 -1.50 2.20 -1.20
C GLY A 178 -2.14 3.04 -0.08
N VAL A 179 -3.24 3.70 -0.39
CA VAL A 179 -4.24 4.23 0.53
C VAL A 179 -5.60 3.70 0.05
N PRO A 180 -6.54 3.37 0.95
CA PRO A 180 -7.88 2.96 0.56
C PRO A 180 -8.54 4.05 -0.27
N VAL A 181 -9.29 3.64 -1.29
CA VAL A 181 -10.23 4.51 -1.98
C VAL A 181 -11.31 4.87 -0.96
N MET A 182 -11.38 6.16 -0.60
CA MET A 182 -12.42 6.69 0.31
C MET A 182 -13.66 7.11 -0.47
#